data_AF-A0A1A2CJA7-F1
#
_entry.id   AF-A0A1A2CJA7-F1
#
_cell.length_a   1.000
_cell.length_b   1.000
_cell.length_c   1.000
_cell.angle_alpha   90.00
_cell.angle_beta   90.00
_cell.angle_gamma   90.00
#
_symmetry.space_group_name_H-M   'P 1'
#
loop_
_entity.id
_entity.type
_entity.pdbx_description
1 polymer ?
#
loop_
_entity_poly.entity_id
_entity_poly.type
_entity_poly.pdbx_seq_one_letter_code
_entity_poly.pdbx_strand_id
1 'polypeptide(L)'
;MGEPLTVANEFTEVVVRRVDTRNGSRLLITSPKSGQWITLDALEVEALTWQNTRTLAAMVGNSYAPLLPDEPDQPDEREQPDRPDGDDVVESQP
;
A
#
# COMPACT_ATOMS: atom_id res chain seq x y z
N MET A 1 -15.84 26.43 4.69
CA MET A 1 -15.90 24.97 4.93
C MET A 1 -16.97 24.41 3.99
N GLY A 2 -16.64 23.39 3.20
CA GLY A 2 -17.62 22.76 2.31
C GLY A 2 -18.63 21.94 3.10
N GLU A 3 -19.87 21.88 2.63
CA GLU A 3 -20.91 21.05 3.25
C GLU A 3 -20.51 19.56 3.17
N PRO A 4 -20.71 18.79 4.26
CA PRO A 4 -20.43 17.35 4.23
C PRO A 4 -21.39 16.62 3.28
N LEU A 5 -20.83 15.71 2.48
CA LEU A 5 -21.58 14.80 1.62
C LEU A 5 -21.65 13.43 2.28
N THR A 6 -22.86 12.93 2.51
CA THR A 6 -23.07 11.56 2.98
C THR A 6 -23.22 10.61 1.79
N VAL A 7 -22.47 9.51 1.81
CA VAL A 7 -22.58 8.41 0.85
C VAL A 7 -22.91 7.15 1.63
N ALA A 8 -24.05 6.53 1.34
CA ALA A 8 -24.56 5.39 2.09
C ALA A 8 -25.21 4.33 1.19
N ASN A 9 -25.17 3.09 1.65
CA ASN A 9 -25.91 1.94 1.12
C ASN A 9 -26.41 1.06 2.28
N GLU A 10 -26.92 -0.14 1.97
CA GLU A 10 -27.46 -1.08 2.96
C GLU A 10 -26.42 -1.70 3.90
N PHE A 11 -25.12 -1.56 3.61
CA PHE A 11 -24.03 -2.13 4.40
C PHE A 11 -23.24 -1.08 5.18
N THR A 12 -23.12 0.13 4.62
CA THR A 12 -22.22 1.16 5.13
C THR A 12 -22.70 2.58 4.87
N GLU A 13 -22.20 3.49 5.70
CA GLU A 13 -22.33 4.93 5.55
C GLU A 13 -20.94 5.56 5.76
N VAL A 14 -20.59 6.50 4.89
CA VAL A 14 -19.43 7.36 5.04
C VAL A 14 -19.82 8.82 4.85
N VAL A 15 -19.15 9.69 5.60
CA VAL A 15 -19.29 11.15 5.47
C VAL A 15 -18.00 11.68 4.87
N VAL A 16 -18.14 12.43 3.78
CA VAL A 16 -17.04 13.03 3.03
C VAL A 16 -17.10 14.54 3.24
N ARG A 17 -15.99 15.15 3.66
CA ARG A 17 -15.91 16.61 3.80
C ARG A 17 -14.55 17.14 3.38
N ARG A 18 -14.53 18.34 2.80
CA ARG A 18 -13.28 19.08 2.58
C ARG A 18 -12.80 19.69 3.89
N VAL A 19 -11.52 19.50 4.21
CA VAL A 19 -10.82 20.17 5.31
C VAL A 19 -9.64 20.97 4.76
N ASP A 20 -9.46 22.17 5.28
CA ASP A 20 -8.32 23.02 4.90
C ASP A 20 -7.16 22.79 5.89
N THR A 21 -5.97 22.57 5.34
CA THR A 21 -4.72 22.38 6.10
C THR A 21 -3.71 23.46 5.70
N ARG A 22 -2.58 23.55 6.42
CA ARG A 22 -1.49 24.46 6.03
C ARG A 22 -0.92 24.15 4.64
N ASN A 23 -1.01 22.89 4.20
CA ASN A 23 -0.43 22.39 2.95
C ASN A 23 -1.49 22.19 1.85
N GLY A 24 -2.61 22.90 1.93
CA GLY A 24 -3.73 22.78 0.99
C GLY A 24 -4.91 22.02 1.55
N SER A 25 -5.88 21.72 0.70
CA SER A 25 -7.12 21.04 1.10
C SER A 25 -6.99 19.52 1.04
N ARG A 26 -7.71 18.83 1.93
CA ARG A 26 -7.83 17.38 1.96
C ARG A 26 -9.31 16.99 1.92
N LEU A 27 -9.63 15.82 1.37
CA LEU A 27 -10.89 15.13 1.61
C LEU A 27 -10.74 14.28 2.87
N LEU A 28 -11.53 14.55 3.89
CA LEU A 28 -11.70 13.68 5.04
C LEU A 28 -12.90 12.78 4.79
N ILE A 29 -12.67 11.47 4.80
CA ILE A 29 -13.69 10.43 4.72
C ILE A 29 -13.76 9.74 6.07
N THR A 30 -14.92 9.75 6.71
CA THR A 30 -15.16 9.10 8.01
C THR A 30 -16.26 8.07 7.90
N SER A 31 -16.09 6.90 8.52
CA SER A 31 -17.17 5.93 8.72
C SER A 31 -17.68 6.02 10.16
N PRO A 32 -18.88 6.57 10.41
CA PRO A 32 -19.41 6.74 11.76
C PRO A 32 -19.53 5.41 12.52
N LYS A 33 -19.90 4.33 11.79
CA LYS A 33 -20.13 3.00 12.37
C LYS A 33 -18.87 2.35 12.92
N SER A 34 -17.73 2.50 12.25
CA SER A 34 -16.46 1.88 12.66
C SER A 34 -15.51 2.85 13.37
N GLY A 35 -15.79 4.15 13.31
CA GLY A 35 -14.89 5.20 13.80
C GLY A 35 -13.62 5.39 12.94
N GLN A 36 -13.48 4.64 11.84
CA GLN A 36 -12.34 4.74 10.93
C GLN A 36 -12.42 6.01 10.08
N TRP A 37 -11.26 6.53 9.71
CA TRP A 37 -11.17 7.71 8.88
C TRP A 37 -9.87 7.75 8.07
N ILE A 38 -9.90 8.48 6.96
CA ILE A 38 -8.73 8.77 6.14
C ILE A 38 -8.81 10.20 5.60
N THR A 39 -7.66 10.84 5.43
CA THR A 39 -7.54 12.11 4.71
C THR A 39 -6.74 11.92 3.44
N LEU A 40 -7.24 12.43 2.32
CA LEU A 40 -6.59 12.32 1.01
C LEU A 40 -6.44 13.71 0.38
N ASP A 41 -5.27 14.04 -0.18
CA ASP A 41 -5.13 15.15 -1.13
C ASP A 41 -5.59 14.77 -2.54
N ALA A 42 -5.49 15.73 -3.43
CA ALA A 42 -5.91 15.57 -4.82
C ALA A 42 -5.15 14.45 -5.55
N LEU A 43 -3.84 14.29 -5.29
CA LEU A 43 -3.03 13.28 -5.97
C LEU A 43 -3.34 11.88 -5.42
N GLU A 44 -3.53 11.77 -4.10
CA GLU A 44 -3.95 10.51 -3.47
C GLU A 44 -5.33 10.05 -3.99
N VAL A 45 -6.28 10.98 -4.18
CA VAL A 45 -7.59 10.68 -4.79
C VAL A 45 -7.43 10.28 -6.26
N GLU A 46 -6.62 11.00 -7.02
CA GLU A 46 -6.36 10.68 -8.43
C GLU A 46 -5.73 9.28 -8.57
N ALA A 47 -4.79 8.93 -7.71
CA ALA A 47 -4.16 7.62 -7.69
C ALA A 47 -5.15 6.48 -7.50
N LEU A 48 -6.24 6.68 -6.73
CA LEU A 48 -7.32 5.69 -6.61
C LEU A 48 -8.06 5.46 -7.94
N THR A 49 -8.19 6.49 -8.76
CA THR A 49 -8.88 6.40 -10.07
C THR A 49 -8.03 5.70 -11.14
N TRP A 50 -6.72 5.63 -10.95
CA TRP A 50 -5.80 4.89 -11.83
C TRP A 50 -5.82 3.38 -11.58
N GLN A 51 -6.39 2.93 -10.46
CA GLN A 51 -6.42 1.52 -10.13
C GLN A 51 -7.41 0.76 -11.00
N ASN A 52 -6.99 -0.40 -11.51
CA ASN A 52 -7.92 -1.32 -12.18
C ASN A 52 -8.84 -2.03 -11.15
N THR A 53 -9.91 -2.64 -11.65
CA THR A 53 -10.91 -3.34 -10.83
C THR A 53 -10.32 -4.41 -9.91
N ARG A 54 -9.30 -5.15 -10.38
CA ARG A 54 -8.65 -6.20 -9.59
C ARG A 54 -7.94 -5.61 -8.37
N THR A 55 -7.17 -4.54 -8.55
CA THR A 55 -6.46 -3.88 -7.46
C THR A 55 -7.44 -3.30 -6.44
N LEU A 56 -8.49 -2.61 -6.90
CA LEU A 56 -9.50 -2.04 -6.02
C LEU A 56 -10.22 -3.12 -5.19
N ALA A 57 -10.58 -4.25 -5.82
CA ALA A 57 -11.19 -5.37 -5.12
C ALA A 57 -10.28 -5.96 -4.03
N ALA A 58 -8.96 -6.02 -4.28
CA ALA A 58 -7.99 -6.48 -3.29
C ALA A 58 -7.86 -5.53 -2.10
N MET A 59 -7.89 -4.19 -2.32
CA MET A 59 -7.89 -3.21 -1.23
C MET A 59 -9.10 -3.37 -0.29
N VAL A 60 -10.27 -3.69 -0.85
CA VAL A 60 -11.50 -3.92 -0.06
C VAL A 60 -11.48 -5.31 0.60
N GLY A 61 -10.99 -6.34 -0.09
CA GLY A 61 -10.88 -7.69 0.45
C GLY A 61 -9.85 -7.81 1.57
N ASN A 62 -8.82 -6.94 1.57
CA ASN A 62 -7.68 -6.98 2.48
C ASN A 62 -7.53 -5.69 3.30
N SER A 63 -8.63 -5.07 3.73
CA SER A 63 -8.63 -3.71 4.30
C SER A 63 -7.78 -3.48 5.56
N TYR A 64 -7.28 -4.54 6.20
CA TYR A 64 -6.44 -4.46 7.40
C TYR A 64 -5.07 -5.12 7.23
N ALA A 65 -4.69 -5.48 6.01
CA ALA A 65 -3.42 -6.13 5.74
C ALA A 65 -2.73 -5.53 4.50
N PRO A 66 -1.41 -5.72 4.35
CA PRO A 66 -0.67 -5.20 3.21
C PRO A 66 -1.26 -5.65 1.87
N LEU A 67 -1.37 -4.73 0.91
CA LEU A 67 -1.81 -5.07 -0.44
C LEU A 67 -0.73 -5.87 -1.21
N LEU A 68 0.53 -5.62 -0.87
CA LEU A 68 1.70 -6.28 -1.43
C LEU A 68 2.23 -7.31 -0.42
N PRO A 69 2.74 -8.46 -0.88
CA PRO A 69 3.41 -9.40 0.00
C PRO A 69 4.68 -8.77 0.58
N ASP A 70 5.13 -9.28 1.73
CA ASP A 70 6.45 -8.93 2.25
C ASP A 70 7.53 -9.29 1.23
N GLU A 71 8.49 -8.39 1.00
CA GLU A 71 9.65 -8.72 0.18
C GLU A 71 10.45 -9.82 0.89
N PRO A 72 10.86 -10.89 0.20
CA PRO A 72 11.73 -11.88 0.82
C PRO A 72 13.01 -11.17 1.26
N ASP A 73 13.48 -11.46 2.48
CA ASP A 73 14.78 -11.01 2.97
C ASP A 73 15.82 -11.35 1.90
N GLN A 74 16.29 -10.34 1.16
CA GLN A 74 17.41 -10.54 0.26
C GLN A 74 18.61 -10.86 1.14
N PRO A 75 19.27 -12.02 0.96
CA PRO A 75 20.47 -12.31 1.71
C PRO A 75 21.46 -11.18 1.46
N ASP A 76 22.01 -10.62 2.54
CA ASP A 76 23.02 -9.56 2.50
C ASP A 76 24.11 -10.00 1.51
N GLU A 77 24.33 -9.25 0.42
CA GLU A 77 25.32 -9.60 -0.60
C GLU A 77 26.74 -9.82 -0.03
N ARG A 78 26.98 -9.33 1.19
CA ARG A 78 28.21 -9.52 1.98
C ARG A 78 28.36 -10.92 2.60
N GLU A 79 27.32 -11.74 2.59
CA GLU A 79 27.34 -13.13 3.07
C GLU A 79 27.35 -14.16 1.94
N GLN A 80 27.67 -13.73 0.70
CA GLN A 80 28.09 -14.66 -0.33
C GLN A 80 29.40 -15.30 0.13
N PRO A 81 29.44 -16.63 0.40
CA PRO A 81 30.70 -17.28 0.70
C PRO A 81 31.62 -17.06 -0.49
N ASP A 82 32.87 -16.68 -0.21
CA ASP A 82 33.92 -16.52 -1.21
C ASP A 82 33.79 -17.64 -2.23
N ARG A 83 33.56 -17.27 -3.50
CA ARG A 83 33.63 -18.23 -4.58
C ARG A 83 35.02 -18.87 -4.45
N PRO A 84 35.13 -20.20 -4.35
CA PRO A 84 36.44 -20.80 -4.26
C PRO A 84 37.22 -20.34 -5.48
N ASP A 85 38.34 -19.64 -5.25
CA ASP A 85 39.28 -19.29 -6.30
C ASP A 85 39.61 -20.59 -7.03
N GLY A 86 39.29 -20.62 -8.32
CA GLY A 86 39.42 -21.81 -9.14
C GLY A 86 40.89 -22.15 -9.29
N ASP A 87 41.43 -22.93 -8.36
CA ASP A 87 42.76 -23.55 -8.41
C ASP A 87 42.78 -24.75 -7.46
N ASP A 88 42.07 -25.82 -7.83
CA ASP A 88 42.46 -27.17 -7.40
C ASP A 88 41.93 -28.23 -8.38
N VAL A 89 42.36 -28.12 -9.64
CA VAL A 89 42.43 -29.32 -10.51
C VAL A 89 43.79 -29.96 -10.23
N VAL A 90 43.87 -30.74 -9.15
CA VAL A 90 44.98 -31.68 -8.96
C VAL A 90 44.77 -32.81 -9.95
N GLU A 91 45.29 -32.62 -11.16
CA GLU A 91 45.54 -33.69 -12.10
C GLU A 91 46.60 -34.61 -11.50
N SER A 92 46.23 -35.82 -11.07
CA SER A 92 47.09 -37.01 -11.03
C SER A 92 46.33 -38.18 -10.43
N GLN A 93 45.91 -39.13 -11.26
CA GLN A 93 45.87 -40.55 -10.90
C GLN A 93 46.25 -41.41 -12.12
N PRO A 94 46.86 -42.58 -11.89
CA PRO A 94 47.85 -43.22 -12.77
C PRO A 94 47.28 -43.98 -13.97
#